data_AF-A0A3S0XN01-F1
#
_entry.id   AF-A0A3S0XN01-F1
#
_cell.length_a   1.000
_cell.length_b   1.000
_cell.length_c   1.000
_cell.angle_alpha   90.00
_cell.angle_beta   90.00
_cell.angle_gamma   90.00
#
_symmetry.space_group_name_H-M   'P 1'
#
loop_
_entity.id
_entity.type
_entity.pdbx_description
1 polymer ?
#
loop_
_entity_poly.entity_id
_entity_poly.type
_entity_poly.pdbx_seq_one_letter_code
_entity_poly.pdbx_strand_id
1 'polypeptide(L)'
;MIGDVFHPRKSTISLRVDHRVKAAAKNYARQRQTPLAEVMRDLLARYVAECATENASASPDLLKDRPTQFVDFARLQRILPPAE
;
A
#
# COMPACT_ATOMS: atom_id res chain seq x y z
N MET A 1 0.12 -8.77 -28.37
CA MET A 1 -0.34 -7.70 -27.47
C MET A 1 0.36 -7.91 -26.13
N ILE A 2 1.40 -7.11 -25.87
CA ILE A 2 2.21 -7.18 -24.64
C ILE A 2 1.48 -6.36 -23.57
N GLY A 3 1.42 -6.92 -22.37
CA GLY A 3 0.55 -6.56 -21.25
C GLY A 3 0.27 -5.09 -21.05
N ASP A 4 -0.98 -4.81 -20.67
CA ASP A 4 -1.37 -3.55 -20.04
C ASP A 4 -0.36 -3.25 -18.93
N VAL A 5 0.53 -2.31 -19.22
CA VAL A 5 1.41 -1.71 -18.23
C VAL A 5 0.48 -1.23 -17.12
N PHE A 6 0.67 -1.76 -15.90
CA PHE A 6 -0.09 -1.33 -14.73
C PHE A 6 0.19 0.16 -14.53
N HIS A 7 -0.68 0.99 -15.10
CA HIS A 7 -0.72 2.42 -14.87
C HIS A 7 -1.70 2.59 -13.73
N PRO A 8 -1.25 2.68 -12.46
CA PRO A 8 -2.18 2.98 -11.38
C PRO A 8 -2.80 4.35 -11.72
N ARG A 9 -4.05 4.33 -12.17
CA ARG A 9 -4.85 5.55 -12.29
C ARG A 9 -4.78 6.19 -10.91
N LYS A 10 -4.40 7.47 -10.83
CA LYS A 10 -4.42 8.22 -9.57
C LYS A 10 -5.88 8.25 -9.11
N SER A 11 -6.27 7.27 -8.30
CA SER A 11 -7.59 7.20 -7.71
C SER A 11 -7.65 8.22 -6.59
N THR A 12 -8.50 9.23 -6.74
CA THR A 12 -8.76 10.18 -5.66
C THR A 12 -9.56 9.46 -4.58
N ILE A 13 -9.03 9.41 -3.37
CA ILE A 13 -9.72 8.83 -2.20
C ILE A 13 -9.97 9.92 -1.16
N SER A 14 -11.17 9.91 -0.57
CA SER A 14 -11.52 10.76 0.57
C SER A 14 -11.34 9.96 1.85
N LEU A 15 -10.35 10.32 2.66
CA LEU A 15 -10.05 9.63 3.92
C LEU A 15 -10.44 10.49 5.13
N ARG A 16 -11.17 9.90 6.07
CA ARG A 16 -11.39 10.50 7.39
C ARG A 16 -10.25 10.08 8.30
N VAL A 17 -9.54 11.07 8.84
CA VAL A 17 -8.49 10.89 9.83
C VAL A 17 -8.80 11.72 11.06
N ASP A 18 -8.29 11.27 12.20
CA ASP A 18 -8.32 12.05 13.43
C ASP A 18 -7.68 13.44 13.22
N HIS A 19 -8.22 14.43 13.94
CA HIS A 19 -7.77 15.82 13.83
C HIS A 19 -6.29 15.99 14.20
N ARG A 20 -5.81 15.30 15.25
CA ARG A 20 -4.42 15.42 15.71
C ARG A 20 -3.46 14.83 14.69
N VAL A 21 -3.81 13.68 14.11
CA VAL A 21 -3.03 13.04 13.04
C VAL A 21 -2.95 13.96 11.82
N LYS A 22 -4.07 14.55 11.42
CA LYS A 22 -4.12 15.53 10.32
C LYS A 22 -3.24 16.75 10.57
N ALA A 23 -3.25 17.27 11.80
CA ALA A 23 -2.43 18.42 12.18
C ALA A 23 -0.92 18.09 12.12
N ALA A 24 -0.53 16.93 12.65
CA ALA A 24 0.85 16.45 12.57
C ALA A 24 1.32 16.27 11.13
N ALA A 25 0.51 15.63 10.28
CA ALA A 25 0.81 15.44 8.86
C ALA A 25 0.95 16.78 8.12
N LYS A 26 0.09 17.77 8.41
CA LYS A 26 0.20 19.13 7.85
C LYS A 26 1.50 19.82 8.26
N ASN A 27 1.90 19.71 9.52
CA ASN A 27 3.14 20.32 10.01
C ASN A 27 4.36 19.67 9.36
N TYR A 28 4.37 18.35 9.25
CA TYR A 28 5.43 17.61 8.56
C TYR A 28 5.52 18.01 7.07
N ALA A 29 4.38 18.06 6.38
CA ALA A 29 4.30 18.48 4.98
C ALA A 29 4.89 19.89 4.77
N ARG A 30 4.58 20.82 5.68
CA ARG A 30 5.14 22.18 5.66
C ARG A 30 6.66 22.20 5.86
N GLN A 31 7.15 21.46 6.86
CA GLN A 31 8.59 21.39 7.16
C GLN A 31 9.39 20.79 5.98
N ARG A 32 8.82 19.83 5.27
CA ARG A 32 9.44 19.14 4.14
C ARG A 32 9.15 19.78 2.78
N GLN A 33 8.33 20.83 2.74
CA GLN A 33 7.85 21.46 1.50
C GLN A 33 7.21 20.47 0.51
N THR A 34 6.54 19.44 1.04
CA THR A 34 5.89 18.38 0.25
C THR A 34 4.37 18.48 0.32
N PRO A 35 3.62 18.09 -0.73
CA PRO A 35 2.16 18.05 -0.69
C PRO A 35 1.64 17.14 0.43
N LEU A 36 0.57 17.57 1.11
CA LEU A 36 -0.06 16.75 2.16
C LEU A 36 -0.51 15.38 1.62
N ALA A 37 -0.96 15.31 0.37
CA ALA A 37 -1.39 14.06 -0.25
C ALA A 37 -0.24 13.04 -0.38
N GLU A 38 1.00 13.48 -0.58
CA GLU A 38 2.17 12.60 -0.62
C GLU A 38 2.51 12.08 0.78
N VAL A 39 2.52 12.97 1.78
CA VAL A 39 2.72 12.58 3.18
C VAL A 39 1.66 11.57 3.64
N MET A 40 0.39 11.80 3.31
CA MET A 40 -0.69 10.87 3.64
C MET A 40 -0.56 9.53 2.90
N ARG A 41 -0.09 9.55 1.65
CA ARG A 41 0.16 8.33 0.88
C ARG A 41 1.26 7.48 1.50
N ASP A 42 2.36 8.10 1.91
CA ASP A 42 3.48 7.40 2.55
C ASP A 42 3.06 6.78 3.89
N LEU A 43 2.28 7.52 4.70
CA LEU A 43 1.73 7.00 5.95
C LEU A 43 0.82 5.79 5.71
N LEU A 44 -0.07 5.87 4.71
CA LEU A 44 -0.96 4.76 4.35
C LEU A 44 -0.17 3.55 3.85
N ALA A 45 0.86 3.76 3.01
CA ALA A 45 1.69 2.68 2.49
C ALA A 45 2.42 1.94 3.63
N ARG A 46 2.97 2.67 4.61
CA ARG A 46 3.60 2.09 5.80
C ARG A 46 2.60 1.32 6.65
N TYR A 47 1.44 1.91 6.92
CA TYR A 47 0.38 1.26 7.70
C TYR A 47 -0.10 -0.05 7.06
N VAL A 48 -0.33 -0.05 5.74
CA VAL A 48 -0.73 -1.28 5.02
C VAL A 48 0.37 -2.35 5.10
N ALA A 49 1.64 -1.96 5.02
CA ALA A 49 2.75 -2.90 5.15
C ALA A 49 2.87 -3.49 6.57
N GLU A 50 2.66 -2.65 7.60
CA GLU A 50 2.61 -3.09 9.00
C GLU A 50 1.46 -4.07 9.21
N CYS A 51 0.25 -3.74 8.77
CA CYS A 51 -0.90 -4.65 8.84
C CYS A 51 -0.66 -5.95 8.08
N ALA A 52 -0.02 -5.92 6.91
CA ALA A 52 0.31 -7.14 6.17
C ALA A 52 1.28 -8.04 6.95
N THR A 53 2.26 -7.45 7.63
CA THR A 53 3.22 -8.16 8.49
C THR A 53 2.53 -8.75 9.71
N GLU A 54 1.69 -7.97 10.38
CA GLU A 54 0.89 -8.42 11.52
C GLU A 54 -0.05 -9.55 11.12
N ASN A 55 -0.77 -9.42 10.00
CA ASN A 55 -1.67 -10.46 9.49
C ASN A 55 -0.93 -11.76 9.16
N ALA A 56 0.26 -11.66 8.55
CA ALA A 56 1.09 -12.84 8.27
C ALA A 56 1.52 -13.57 9.56
N SER A 57 1.73 -12.82 10.64
CA SER A 57 2.07 -13.39 11.95
C SER A 57 0.88 -13.94 12.73
N ALA A 58 -0.28 -13.29 12.62
CA ALA A 58 -1.49 -13.59 13.40
C ALA A 58 -2.35 -14.69 12.78
N SER A 59 -2.30 -14.85 11.45
CA SER A 59 -3.00 -15.90 10.74
C SER A 59 -2.18 -16.33 9.53
N PRO A 60 -1.18 -17.23 9.73
CA PRO A 60 -0.42 -17.80 8.63
C PRO A 60 -1.32 -18.53 7.61
N ASP A 61 -2.53 -18.93 8.03
CA ASP A 61 -3.54 -19.58 7.20
C ASP A 61 -4.43 -18.62 6.39
N LEU A 62 -4.42 -17.31 6.67
CA LEU A 62 -5.25 -16.32 5.96
C LEU A 62 -4.87 -16.18 4.48
N LEU A 63 -3.67 -16.63 4.10
CA LEU A 63 -3.14 -16.64 2.74
C LEU A 63 -3.25 -18.03 2.07
N LYS A 64 -3.86 -19.04 2.72
CA LYS A 64 -4.12 -20.33 2.07
C LYS A 64 -5.14 -20.20 0.94
N ASP A 65 -6.14 -19.35 1.13
CA ASP A 65 -7.10 -18.96 0.09
C ASP A 65 -6.79 -17.53 -0.38
N ARG A 66 -5.62 -17.30 -1.00
CA ARG A 66 -5.35 -16.00 -1.63
C ARG A 66 -6.51 -15.73 -2.61
N PRO A 67 -7.32 -14.68 -2.41
CA PRO A 67 -8.29 -14.32 -3.43
C PRO A 67 -7.51 -14.04 -4.72
N THR A 68 -8.02 -14.47 -5.87
CA THR A 68 -7.35 -14.45 -7.19
C THR A 68 -6.82 -13.07 -7.62
N GLN A 69 -7.25 -12.04 -6.90
CA GLN A 69 -6.92 -10.62 -7.04
C GLN A 69 -5.71 -10.17 -6.20
N PHE A 70 -5.13 -11.04 -5.36
CA PHE A 70 -3.88 -10.76 -4.68
C PHE A 70 -2.70 -10.92 -5.65
N VAL A 71 -2.18 -9.78 -6.10
CA VAL A 71 -1.04 -9.74 -7.01
C VAL A 71 0.23 -10.07 -6.23
N ASP A 72 0.87 -11.19 -6.57
CA ASP A 72 2.16 -11.56 -6.01
C ASP A 72 3.27 -10.68 -6.63
N PHE A 73 3.66 -9.64 -5.90
CA PHE A 73 4.67 -8.67 -6.33
C PHE A 73 6.05 -9.31 -6.56
N ALA A 74 6.39 -10.40 -5.85
CA ALA A 74 7.66 -11.11 -6.07
C ALA A 74 7.63 -11.89 -7.40
N ARG A 75 6.47 -12.45 -7.78
CA ARG A 75 6.27 -13.08 -9.09
C ARG A 75 6.27 -12.05 -10.23
N LEU A 76 5.66 -10.89 -10.03
CA LEU A 76 5.72 -9.78 -11.01
C LEU A 76 7.15 -9.27 -11.21
N GLN A 77 7.98 -9.26 -10.16
CA GLN A 77 9.38 -8.86 -10.23
C GLN A 77 10.30 -9.98 -10.76
N ARG A 78 9.76 -11.14 -11.18
CA ARG A 78 10.49 -12.32 -11.68
C ARG A 78 11.54 -12.88 -10.71
N ILE A 79 11.34 -12.65 -9.42
CA ILE A 79 12.23 -13.16 -8.36
C ILE A 79 11.93 -14.63 -8.09
N LEU A 80 10.69 -15.07 -8.34
CA LEU A 80 10.26 -16.46 -8.19
C LEU A 80 9.90 -17.07 -9.56
N PRO A 81 10.20 -18.38 -9.78
CA PRO A 81 9.78 -19.09 -10.97
C PRO A 81 8.24 -19.20 -11.05
N PRO A 82 7.67 -19.41 -12.25
CA PRO A 82 6.23 -19.58 -12.39
C PRO A 82 5.78 -20.83 -11.61
N ALA A 83 4.78 -20.68 -10.76
CA ALA A 83 4.05 -21.80 -10.18
C ALA A 83 3.41 -22.64 -11.29
N GLU A 84 3.69 -23.95 -11.23
CA GLU A 84 3.08 -25.02 -12.05
C GLU A 84 1.55 -25.09 -11.90
#